data_AF-A0A7Y3EPF8-F1
#
_entry.id   AF-A0A7Y3EPF8-F1
#
_cell.length_a   1.000
_cell.length_b   1.000
_cell.length_c   1.000
_cell.angle_alpha   90.00
_cell.angle_beta   90.00
_cell.angle_gamma   90.00
#
_symmetry.space_group_name_H-M   'P 1'
#
loop_
_entity.id
_entity.type
_entity.pdbx_description
1 polymer ?
#
loop_
_entity_poly.entity_id
_entity_poly.type
_entity_poly.pdbx_seq_one_letter_code
_entity_poly.pdbx_strand_id
1 'polypeptide(L)'
;EYMLDRLHSVFLRYKEKNLNIDDIRQTPMFERLEIKDVPPRMIDWVGLDLFLKIQTLALRTAEMHVALGSEFEVTAFEPAHYNGDHEVWLKNRLLYQFQNRLNTVENNLHKLEGLALELAQEFLGKKNLIRKRFVAFDWTKLKGERIRVHGDYHLGQILVNDDDFYILDFEGEPESTIRDRKVKQPPLKDVAGLFRSFHYAIYSSIFNHFEDYELPQEELFKAGEVLYSYIIGVFLGVYIRKIKEANLNLGYQQERIFLLEYSLLEKAVYELGYELNSRPRWAVIPLKGISNIINHQPWQK
;
A
#
# COMPACT_ATOMS: atom_id res chain seq x y z
N GLU A 1 -8.28 -2.69 15.33
CA GLU A 1 -9.72 -2.65 15.61
C GLU A 1 -10.36 -1.39 15.04
N TYR A 2 -9.99 -0.18 15.50
CA TYR A 2 -10.56 1.10 15.02
C TYR A 2 -10.90 1.18 13.51
N MET A 3 -9.93 0.96 12.61
CA MET A 3 -10.18 1.05 11.17
C MET A 3 -11.09 -0.07 10.63
N LEU A 4 -11.03 -1.27 11.22
CA LEU A 4 -11.89 -2.38 10.82
C LEU A 4 -13.35 -2.08 11.18
N ASP A 5 -13.61 -1.55 12.37
CA ASP A 5 -14.98 -1.20 12.81
C ASP A 5 -15.59 -0.10 11.93
N ARG A 6 -14.77 0.89 11.55
CA ARG A 6 -15.17 1.94 10.60
C ARG A 6 -15.51 1.37 9.23
N LEU A 7 -14.68 0.46 8.70
CA LEU A 7 -14.92 -0.17 7.40
C LEU A 7 -16.14 -1.09 7.42
N HIS A 8 -16.36 -1.83 8.50
CA HIS A 8 -17.57 -2.62 8.68
C HIS A 8 -18.82 -1.73 8.61
N SER A 9 -18.79 -0.58 9.29
CA SER A 9 -19.86 0.43 9.23
C SER A 9 -20.06 1.04 7.83
N VAL A 10 -19.01 1.10 7.01
CA VAL A 10 -19.10 1.55 5.60
C VAL A 10 -19.84 0.52 4.75
N PHE A 11 -19.55 -0.77 4.92
CA PHE A 11 -20.21 -1.83 4.14
C PHE A 11 -21.65 -2.10 4.60
N LEU A 12 -21.97 -1.93 5.89
CA LEU A 12 -23.38 -1.94 6.33
C LEU A 12 -24.19 -0.80 5.67
N ARG A 13 -23.64 0.41 5.60
CA ARG A 13 -24.29 1.54 4.91
C ARG A 13 -24.41 1.34 3.40
N TYR A 14 -23.47 0.63 2.78
CA TYR A 14 -23.56 0.27 1.36
C TYR A 14 -24.87 -0.48 1.07
N LYS A 15 -25.16 -1.49 1.90
CA LYS A 15 -26.41 -2.27 1.88
C LYS A 15 -27.63 -1.39 2.14
N GLU A 16 -27.64 -0.63 3.25
CA GLU A 16 -28.79 0.20 3.65
C GLU A 16 -29.21 1.22 2.58
N LYS A 17 -28.24 1.76 1.84
CA LYS A 17 -28.49 2.76 0.80
C LYS A 17 -28.83 2.17 -0.56
N ASN A 18 -28.76 0.84 -0.71
CA ASN A 18 -29.01 0.11 -1.95
C ASN A 18 -28.27 0.75 -3.15
N LEU A 19 -26.98 1.05 -2.94
CA LEU A 19 -26.16 1.77 -3.91
C LEU A 19 -25.75 0.85 -5.05
N ASN A 20 -25.78 1.37 -6.28
CA ASN A 20 -25.07 0.75 -7.39
C ASN A 20 -23.66 1.33 -7.46
N ILE A 21 -22.63 0.52 -7.20
CA ILE A 21 -21.24 0.97 -7.23
C ILE A 21 -20.81 1.50 -8.62
N ASP A 22 -21.43 1.04 -9.70
CA ASP A 22 -21.13 1.53 -11.06
C ASP A 22 -21.45 3.01 -11.26
N ASP A 23 -22.29 3.58 -10.40
CA ASP A 23 -22.59 5.01 -10.43
C ASP A 23 -21.48 5.87 -9.80
N ILE A 24 -20.52 5.25 -9.10
CA ILE A 24 -19.36 5.94 -8.53
C ILE A 24 -18.14 5.59 -9.36
N ARG A 25 -17.70 6.56 -10.17
CA ARG A 25 -16.52 6.40 -11.02
C ARG A 25 -15.29 6.12 -10.15
N GLN A 26 -14.59 5.01 -10.43
CA GLN A 26 -13.29 4.75 -9.83
C GLN A 26 -12.27 5.81 -10.30
N THR A 27 -11.60 6.47 -9.35
CA THR A 27 -10.47 7.36 -9.65
C THR A 27 -9.25 6.55 -10.12
N PRO A 28 -8.48 7.04 -11.11
CA PRO A 28 -7.16 6.52 -11.43
C PRO A 28 -6.27 6.29 -10.20
N MET A 29 -5.57 5.15 -10.19
CA MET A 29 -4.64 4.81 -9.11
C MET A 29 -3.58 5.90 -8.92
N PHE A 30 -3.36 6.31 -7.68
CA PHE A 30 -2.42 7.37 -7.27
C PHE A 30 -2.75 8.80 -7.74
N GLU A 31 -3.95 9.04 -8.26
CA GLU A 31 -4.44 10.40 -8.47
C GLU A 31 -4.52 11.13 -7.12
N ARG A 32 -4.12 12.40 -7.09
CA ARG A 32 -4.22 13.23 -5.88
C ARG A 32 -5.61 13.83 -5.82
N LEU A 33 -6.30 13.64 -4.71
CA LEU A 33 -7.63 14.17 -4.48
C LEU A 33 -7.64 15.11 -3.27
N GLU A 34 -8.37 16.20 -3.38
CA GLU A 34 -8.87 16.97 -2.25
C GLU A 34 -10.27 16.47 -1.86
N ILE A 35 -10.74 16.81 -0.65
CA ILE A 35 -12.10 16.42 -0.20
C ILE A 35 -13.19 16.88 -1.17
N LYS A 36 -13.01 18.07 -1.77
CA LYS A 36 -13.95 18.61 -2.77
C LYS A 36 -14.05 17.77 -4.05
N ASP A 37 -13.05 16.92 -4.31
CA ASP A 37 -13.01 16.04 -5.48
C ASP A 37 -13.70 14.68 -5.19
N VAL A 38 -14.05 14.41 -3.92
CA VAL A 38 -14.79 13.20 -3.52
C VAL A 38 -16.27 13.40 -3.86
N PRO A 39 -16.88 12.54 -4.71
CA PRO A 39 -18.28 12.70 -5.11
C PRO A 39 -19.24 12.66 -3.92
N PRO A 40 -20.35 13.43 -3.96
CA PRO A 40 -21.36 13.40 -2.91
C PRO A 40 -21.90 11.99 -2.61
N ARG A 41 -22.06 11.14 -3.62
CA ARG A 41 -22.47 9.73 -3.44
C ARG A 41 -21.44 8.90 -2.67
N MET A 42 -20.16 9.16 -2.88
CA MET A 42 -19.09 8.53 -2.10
C MET A 42 -19.11 9.02 -0.65
N ILE A 43 -19.34 10.31 -0.41
CA ILE A 43 -19.48 10.86 0.94
C ILE A 43 -20.72 10.31 1.64
N ASP A 44 -21.84 10.20 0.93
CA ASP A 44 -23.09 9.65 1.46
C ASP A 44 -22.90 8.19 1.89
N TRP A 45 -22.22 7.39 1.08
CA TRP A 45 -21.88 6.02 1.40
C TRP A 45 -20.89 5.89 2.57
N VAL A 46 -19.71 6.49 2.42
CA VAL A 46 -18.54 6.22 3.27
C VAL A 46 -18.51 7.11 4.51
N GLY A 47 -19.19 8.26 4.47
CA GLY A 47 -19.15 9.28 5.49
C GLY A 47 -17.93 10.20 5.34
N LEU A 48 -18.16 11.50 5.50
CA LEU A 48 -17.10 12.52 5.47
C LEU A 48 -16.02 12.28 6.54
N ASP A 49 -16.44 11.83 7.73
CA ASP A 49 -15.55 11.56 8.88
C ASP A 49 -14.38 10.63 8.50
N LEU A 50 -14.62 9.55 7.76
CA LEU A 50 -13.54 8.65 7.35
C LEU A 50 -12.49 9.37 6.51
N PHE A 51 -12.90 10.19 5.54
CA PHE A 51 -11.97 10.93 4.70
C PHE A 51 -11.19 11.99 5.49
N LEU A 52 -11.81 12.66 6.47
CA LEU A 52 -11.12 13.59 7.38
C LEU A 52 -10.06 12.87 8.23
N LYS A 53 -10.37 11.66 8.72
CA LYS A 53 -9.39 10.81 9.41
C LYS A 53 -8.23 10.40 8.51
N ILE A 54 -8.51 10.03 7.24
CA ILE A 54 -7.47 9.74 6.25
C ILE A 54 -6.58 10.96 6.00
N GLN A 55 -7.14 12.17 5.91
CA GLN A 55 -6.35 13.39 5.79
C GLN A 55 -5.44 13.63 6.99
N THR A 56 -5.95 13.38 8.21
CA THR A 56 -5.16 13.54 9.44
C THR A 56 -4.03 12.52 9.49
N LEU A 57 -4.29 11.27 9.15
CA LEU A 57 -3.26 10.24 9.06
C LEU A 57 -2.21 10.55 7.98
N ALA A 58 -2.63 11.08 6.84
CA ALA A 58 -1.72 11.55 5.80
C ALA A 58 -0.83 12.69 6.27
N LEU A 59 -1.39 13.62 7.04
CA LEU A 59 -0.65 14.73 7.65
C LEU A 59 0.40 14.20 8.64
N ARG A 60 0.03 13.32 9.58
CA ARG A 60 0.97 12.73 10.55
C ARG A 60 2.07 11.90 9.88
N THR A 61 1.72 11.14 8.84
CA THR A 61 2.71 10.42 8.03
C THR A 61 3.70 11.38 7.36
N ALA A 62 3.19 12.49 6.79
CA ALA A 62 4.05 13.49 6.17
C ALA A 62 4.96 14.18 7.19
N GLU A 63 4.43 14.57 8.36
CA GLU A 63 5.22 15.19 9.43
C GLU A 63 6.30 14.26 9.97
N MET A 64 6.01 12.97 10.12
CA MET A 64 7.02 11.96 10.45
C MET A 64 8.16 11.95 9.42
N HIS A 65 7.84 11.84 8.14
CA HIS A 65 8.86 11.82 7.08
C HIS A 65 9.62 13.13 6.96
N VAL A 66 8.96 14.27 7.18
CA VAL A 66 9.62 15.58 7.23
C VAL A 66 10.62 15.61 8.37
N ALA A 67 10.22 15.22 9.59
CA ALA A 67 11.12 15.19 10.74
C ALA A 67 12.32 14.24 10.51
N LEU A 68 12.09 13.07 9.91
CA LEU A 68 13.14 12.11 9.59
C LEU A 68 14.05 12.54 8.43
N GLY A 69 13.58 13.45 7.58
CA GLY A 69 14.30 13.95 6.40
C GLY A 69 14.84 15.37 6.55
N SER A 70 14.58 16.06 7.66
CA SER A 70 15.04 17.44 7.91
C SER A 70 16.22 17.53 8.88
N GLU A 71 16.76 16.40 9.33
CA GLU A 71 17.89 16.32 10.27
C GLU A 71 19.22 16.26 9.50
N PHE A 72 20.08 17.25 9.72
CA PHE A 72 21.35 17.42 9.00
C PHE A 72 22.58 17.37 9.91
N GLU A 73 22.40 17.44 11.24
CA GLU A 73 23.52 17.32 12.20
C GLU A 73 23.89 15.85 12.41
N VAL A 74 22.91 14.95 12.33
CA VAL A 74 23.13 13.50 12.44
C VAL A 74 23.16 12.86 11.05
N THR A 75 24.36 12.50 10.57
CA THR A 75 24.57 11.88 9.25
C THR A 75 23.73 10.61 9.00
N ALA A 76 23.32 9.91 10.06
CA ALA A 76 22.43 8.76 9.97
C ALA A 76 21.02 9.12 9.46
N PHE A 77 20.59 10.38 9.56
CA PHE A 77 19.30 10.90 9.12
C PHE A 77 19.38 11.81 7.89
N GLU A 78 20.56 12.36 7.59
CA GLU A 78 20.77 13.20 6.40
C GLU A 78 20.22 12.52 5.13
N PRO A 79 19.30 13.15 4.37
CA PRO A 79 18.77 12.59 3.14
C PRO A 79 19.88 12.19 2.16
N ALA A 80 19.65 11.11 1.42
CA ALA A 80 20.61 10.59 0.45
C ALA A 80 19.99 10.46 -0.94
N HIS A 81 20.71 10.86 -1.97
CA HIS A 81 20.31 10.59 -3.35
C HIS A 81 20.37 9.08 -3.68
N TYR A 82 19.65 8.69 -4.72
CA TYR A 82 19.79 7.36 -5.30
C TYR A 82 21.17 7.18 -5.93
N ASN A 83 21.72 5.97 -5.84
CA ASN A 83 23.02 5.62 -6.40
C ASN A 83 23.06 4.13 -6.80
N GLY A 84 24.14 3.76 -7.50
CA GLY A 84 24.33 2.39 -7.99
C GLY A 84 24.37 1.34 -6.89
N ASP A 85 25.02 1.64 -5.76
CA ASP A 85 25.11 0.70 -4.64
C ASP A 85 23.74 0.36 -4.05
N HIS A 86 22.88 1.37 -3.88
CA HIS A 86 21.51 1.17 -3.41
C HIS A 86 20.68 0.34 -4.40
N GLU A 87 20.78 0.62 -5.71
CA GLU A 87 20.09 -0.16 -6.73
C GLU A 87 20.52 -1.64 -6.70
N VAL A 88 21.83 -1.91 -6.67
CA VAL A 88 22.35 -3.28 -6.65
C VAL A 88 21.87 -4.01 -5.39
N TRP A 89 21.97 -3.38 -4.22
CA TRP A 89 21.45 -3.93 -2.97
C TRP A 89 19.95 -4.23 -3.06
N LEU A 90 19.15 -3.29 -3.53
CA LEU A 90 17.70 -3.41 -3.60
C LEU A 90 17.28 -4.55 -4.53
N LYS A 91 17.85 -4.61 -5.74
CA LYS A 91 17.57 -5.66 -6.72
C LYS A 91 17.92 -7.03 -6.17
N ASN A 92 19.10 -7.19 -5.56
CA ASN A 92 19.53 -8.48 -5.01
C ASN A 92 18.59 -8.94 -3.88
N ARG A 93 18.25 -8.05 -2.95
CA ARG A 93 17.33 -8.35 -1.84
C ARG A 93 15.96 -8.79 -2.37
N LEU A 94 15.40 -8.05 -3.32
CA LEU A 94 14.07 -8.35 -3.87
C LEU A 94 14.04 -9.59 -4.74
N LEU A 95 15.07 -9.84 -5.54
CA LEU A 95 15.16 -11.07 -6.33
C LEU A 95 15.26 -12.31 -5.44
N TYR A 96 16.02 -12.23 -4.34
CA TYR A 96 16.12 -13.30 -3.36
C TYR A 96 14.78 -13.56 -2.67
N GLN A 97 14.14 -12.49 -2.15
CA GLN A 97 12.82 -12.60 -1.53
C GLN A 97 11.79 -13.17 -2.50
N PHE A 98 11.74 -12.65 -3.73
CA PHE A 98 10.81 -13.12 -4.76
C PHE A 98 11.02 -14.60 -5.10
N GLN A 99 12.27 -15.06 -5.24
CA GLN A 99 12.54 -16.47 -5.48
C GLN A 99 12.07 -17.35 -4.32
N ASN A 100 12.29 -16.93 -3.08
CA ASN A 100 11.77 -17.65 -1.91
C ASN A 100 10.24 -17.71 -1.94
N ARG A 101 9.56 -16.61 -2.29
CA ARG A 101 8.09 -16.55 -2.36
C ARG A 101 7.52 -17.41 -3.49
N LEU A 102 8.18 -17.50 -4.64
CA LEU A 102 7.82 -18.47 -5.70
C LEU A 102 7.81 -19.90 -5.14
N ASN A 103 8.90 -20.30 -4.48
CA ASN A 103 9.02 -21.64 -3.90
C ASN A 103 7.93 -21.88 -2.82
N THR A 104 7.64 -20.88 -1.98
CA THR A 104 6.59 -20.98 -0.95
C THR A 104 5.21 -21.17 -1.59
N VAL A 105 4.89 -20.43 -2.65
CA VAL A 105 3.61 -20.57 -3.37
C VAL A 105 3.51 -21.95 -4.00
N GLU A 106 4.53 -22.40 -4.74
CA GLU A 106 4.56 -23.72 -5.38
C GLU A 106 4.31 -24.84 -4.36
N ASN A 107 4.97 -24.78 -3.20
CA ASN A 107 4.83 -25.78 -2.14
C ASN A 107 3.46 -25.76 -1.43
N ASN A 108 2.74 -24.64 -1.47
CA ASN A 108 1.46 -24.47 -0.78
C ASN A 108 0.26 -24.39 -1.74
N LEU A 109 0.44 -24.59 -3.05
CA LEU A 109 -0.65 -24.55 -4.05
C LEU A 109 -1.83 -25.46 -3.68
N HIS A 110 -1.55 -26.64 -3.12
CA HIS A 110 -2.56 -27.61 -2.70
C HIS A 110 -3.46 -27.13 -1.56
N LYS A 111 -3.10 -26.05 -0.85
CA LYS A 111 -3.89 -25.45 0.24
C LYS A 111 -4.79 -24.31 -0.25
N LEU A 112 -4.70 -23.95 -1.53
CA LEU A 112 -5.43 -22.84 -2.11
C LEU A 112 -6.60 -23.35 -2.94
N GLU A 113 -7.71 -22.61 -2.89
CA GLU A 113 -8.93 -22.92 -3.61
C GLU A 113 -9.54 -21.66 -4.23
N GLY A 114 -10.40 -21.84 -5.23
CA GLY A 114 -11.11 -20.77 -5.93
C GLY A 114 -10.17 -19.67 -6.43
N LEU A 115 -10.57 -18.40 -6.22
CA LEU A 115 -9.83 -17.22 -6.67
C LEU A 115 -8.37 -17.18 -6.16
N ALA A 116 -8.10 -17.68 -4.95
CA ALA A 116 -6.74 -17.71 -4.42
C ALA A 116 -5.83 -18.62 -5.25
N LEU A 117 -6.34 -19.79 -5.68
CA LEU A 117 -5.59 -20.72 -6.52
C LEU A 117 -5.35 -20.14 -7.92
N GLU A 118 -6.37 -19.54 -8.53
CA GLU A 118 -6.27 -18.91 -9.85
C GLU A 118 -5.20 -17.80 -9.87
N LEU A 119 -5.23 -16.90 -8.88
CA LEU A 119 -4.25 -15.82 -8.78
C LEU A 119 -2.84 -16.35 -8.44
N ALA A 120 -2.73 -17.43 -7.67
CA ALA A 120 -1.44 -18.07 -7.41
C ALA A 120 -0.84 -18.68 -8.68
N GLN A 121 -1.65 -19.33 -9.51
CA GLN A 121 -1.23 -19.84 -10.81
C GLN A 121 -0.83 -18.70 -11.75
N GLU A 122 -1.58 -17.60 -11.77
CA GLU A 122 -1.20 -16.39 -12.52
C GLU A 122 0.16 -15.83 -12.05
N PHE A 123 0.36 -15.72 -10.74
CA PHE A 123 1.61 -15.25 -10.13
C PHE A 123 2.82 -16.09 -10.59
N LEU A 124 2.69 -17.42 -10.54
CA LEU A 124 3.73 -18.35 -10.99
C LEU A 124 3.94 -18.27 -12.51
N GLY A 125 2.86 -18.20 -13.30
CA GLY A 125 2.91 -18.07 -14.75
C GLY A 125 3.56 -16.76 -15.21
N LYS A 126 3.38 -15.67 -14.46
CA LYS A 126 3.94 -14.34 -14.75
C LYS A 126 5.27 -14.06 -14.04
N LYS A 127 5.94 -15.07 -13.47
CA LYS A 127 7.20 -14.90 -12.72
C LYS A 127 8.27 -14.11 -13.46
N ASN A 128 8.40 -14.30 -14.77
CA ASN A 128 9.37 -13.57 -15.60
C ASN A 128 9.02 -12.09 -15.75
N LEU A 129 7.73 -11.75 -15.81
CA LEU A 129 7.26 -10.37 -15.88
C LEU A 129 7.50 -9.66 -14.54
N ILE A 130 7.19 -10.32 -13.42
CA ILE A 130 7.45 -9.78 -12.07
C ILE A 130 8.94 -9.56 -11.85
N ARG A 131 9.78 -10.54 -12.22
CA ARG A 131 11.24 -10.40 -12.17
C ARG A 131 11.71 -9.19 -12.98
N LYS A 132 11.16 -8.99 -14.18
CA LYS A 132 11.44 -7.81 -15.01
C LYS A 132 11.09 -6.49 -14.31
N ARG A 133 9.98 -6.42 -13.57
CA ARG A 133 9.61 -5.24 -12.77
C ARG A 133 10.66 -4.93 -11.71
N PHE A 134 11.13 -5.93 -10.96
CA PHE A 134 12.14 -5.71 -9.92
C PHE A 134 13.47 -5.21 -10.50
N VAL A 135 13.92 -5.77 -11.62
CA VAL A 135 15.19 -5.33 -12.25
C VAL A 135 15.07 -4.04 -13.05
N ALA A 136 13.86 -3.51 -13.26
CA ALA A 136 13.62 -2.25 -13.96
C ALA A 136 13.92 -1.00 -13.11
N PHE A 137 14.21 -1.16 -11.81
CA PHE A 137 14.70 -0.06 -10.98
C PHE A 137 15.97 0.52 -11.59
N ASP A 138 15.97 1.83 -11.85
CA ASP A 138 17.06 2.54 -12.51
C ASP A 138 17.30 3.84 -11.77
N TRP A 139 18.34 3.84 -10.92
CA TRP A 139 18.63 4.96 -10.03
C TRP A 139 18.91 6.26 -10.80
N THR A 140 19.38 6.18 -12.05
CA THR A 140 19.77 7.36 -12.84
C THR A 140 18.57 8.23 -13.23
N LYS A 141 17.38 7.63 -13.26
CA LYS A 141 16.10 8.29 -13.56
C LYS A 141 15.43 8.90 -12.33
N LEU A 142 15.93 8.61 -11.14
CA LEU A 142 15.34 9.05 -9.88
C LEU A 142 16.01 10.35 -9.42
N LYS A 143 15.20 11.37 -9.13
CA LYS A 143 15.65 12.69 -8.67
C LYS A 143 15.25 12.97 -7.23
N GLY A 144 14.37 12.15 -6.65
CA GLY A 144 14.01 12.22 -5.26
C GLY A 144 15.14 11.80 -4.31
N GLU A 145 14.82 11.88 -3.03
CA GLU A 145 15.72 11.55 -1.93
C GLU A 145 15.23 10.33 -1.19
N ARG A 146 16.17 9.68 -0.51
CA ARG A 146 15.94 8.59 0.42
C ARG A 146 16.25 9.08 1.83
N ILE A 147 15.41 8.71 2.78
CA ILE A 147 15.54 9.10 4.19
C ILE A 147 15.50 7.88 5.09
N ARG A 148 15.72 8.07 6.40
CA ARG A 148 15.29 7.07 7.37
C ARG A 148 13.76 7.03 7.37
N VAL A 149 13.22 5.83 7.31
CA VAL A 149 11.78 5.56 7.27
C VAL A 149 11.43 4.67 8.47
N HIS A 150 10.13 4.54 8.77
CA HIS A 150 9.66 3.57 9.75
C HIS A 150 9.99 2.14 9.29
N GLY A 151 9.86 1.85 8.00
CA GLY A 151 10.33 0.61 7.39
C GLY A 151 9.36 -0.57 7.51
N ASP A 152 8.43 -0.57 8.46
CA ASP A 152 7.31 -1.53 8.55
C ASP A 152 5.99 -0.81 8.87
N TYR A 153 5.69 0.24 8.10
CA TYR A 153 4.55 1.10 8.38
C TYR A 153 3.22 0.50 7.90
N HIS A 154 2.30 0.27 8.84
CA HIS A 154 0.95 -0.22 8.58
C HIS A 154 0.00 0.20 9.71
N LEU A 155 -1.33 0.00 9.55
CA LEU A 155 -2.35 0.40 10.54
C LEU A 155 -2.20 -0.28 11.91
N GLY A 156 -1.44 -1.36 12.00
CA GLY A 156 -1.14 -2.02 13.28
C GLY A 156 -0.11 -1.26 14.13
N GLN A 157 0.67 -0.37 13.49
CA GLN A 157 1.67 0.49 14.13
C GLN A 157 1.16 1.91 14.42
N ILE A 158 -0.15 2.09 14.29
CA ILE A 158 -0.81 3.39 14.46
C ILE A 158 -1.85 3.26 15.56
N LEU A 159 -1.67 4.01 16.64
CA LEU A 159 -2.69 4.19 17.66
C LEU A 159 -3.56 5.39 17.34
N VAL A 160 -4.81 5.31 17.78
CA VAL A 160 -5.79 6.39 17.66
C VAL A 160 -6.09 6.90 19.06
N ASN A 161 -6.00 8.22 19.23
CA ASN A 161 -6.48 8.88 20.44
C ASN A 161 -7.27 10.12 20.02
N ASP A 162 -8.54 10.17 20.42
CA ASP A 162 -9.51 11.16 19.98
C ASP A 162 -9.53 11.33 18.45
N ASP A 163 -9.09 12.51 18.00
CA ASP A 163 -9.05 12.88 16.59
C ASP A 163 -7.68 12.75 15.92
N ASP A 164 -6.69 12.17 16.61
CA ASP A 164 -5.30 12.10 16.15
C ASP A 164 -4.69 10.69 16.12
N PHE A 165 -3.55 10.58 15.46
CA PHE A 165 -2.81 9.34 15.21
C PHE A 165 -1.38 9.40 15.76
N TYR A 166 -0.98 8.33 16.45
CA TYR A 166 0.34 8.16 17.03
C TYR A 166 1.04 6.98 16.37
N ILE A 167 2.24 7.22 15.85
CA ILE A 167 3.02 6.22 15.10
C ILE A 167 4.03 5.57 16.06
N LEU A 168 4.06 4.25 16.10
CA LEU A 168 4.90 3.46 16.99
C LEU A 168 5.91 2.59 16.21
N ASP A 169 6.74 1.86 16.95
CA ASP A 169 7.53 0.73 16.46
C ASP A 169 8.44 0.98 15.23
N PHE A 170 9.44 1.83 15.41
CA PHE A 170 10.45 2.15 14.39
C PHE A 170 11.55 1.07 14.26
N GLU A 171 11.27 -0.20 14.60
CA GLU A 171 12.23 -1.29 14.49
C GLU A 171 12.53 -1.71 13.04
N GLY A 172 11.59 -1.45 12.12
CA GLY A 172 11.65 -1.84 10.70
C GLY A 172 11.25 -3.30 10.46
N GLU A 173 11.28 -3.75 9.19
CA GLU A 173 10.73 -5.07 8.81
C GLU A 173 11.35 -6.25 9.59
N PRO A 174 10.56 -7.12 10.21
CA PRO A 174 11.05 -8.24 11.01
C PRO A 174 11.99 -9.19 10.26
N GLU A 175 11.71 -9.51 8.99
CA GLU A 175 12.54 -10.41 8.17
C GLU A 175 13.85 -9.76 7.69
N SER A 176 14.00 -8.43 7.82
CA SER A 176 15.20 -7.72 7.40
C SER A 176 16.31 -7.78 8.45
N THR A 177 17.56 -7.81 8.02
CA THR A 177 18.71 -7.73 8.93
C THR A 177 18.80 -6.35 9.58
N ILE A 178 19.42 -6.24 10.76
CA ILE A 178 19.62 -4.94 11.45
C ILE A 178 20.31 -3.91 10.53
N ARG A 179 21.23 -4.36 9.66
CA ARG A 179 21.91 -3.49 8.71
C ARG A 179 20.94 -2.98 7.64
N ASP A 180 20.09 -3.85 7.10
CA ASP A 180 19.11 -3.49 6.07
C ASP A 180 18.05 -2.53 6.60
N ARG A 181 17.60 -2.70 7.85
CA ARG A 181 16.62 -1.80 8.50
C ARG A 181 17.14 -0.37 8.69
N LYS A 182 18.46 -0.15 8.62
CA LYS A 182 19.07 1.19 8.71
C LYS A 182 19.29 1.84 7.34
N VAL A 183 19.12 1.12 6.24
CA VAL A 183 19.30 1.67 4.88
C VAL A 183 18.22 2.71 4.63
N LYS A 184 18.62 3.90 4.19
CA LYS A 184 17.69 4.96 3.79
C LYS A 184 16.89 4.54 2.56
N GLN A 185 15.56 4.71 2.62
CA GLN A 185 14.60 4.27 1.61
C GLN A 185 13.82 5.48 1.05
N PRO A 186 13.16 5.35 -0.11
CA PRO A 186 12.10 6.27 -0.50
C PRO A 186 11.04 6.38 0.62
N PRO A 187 10.60 7.60 1.01
CA PRO A 187 9.45 7.79 1.90
C PRO A 187 8.18 7.07 1.41
N LEU A 188 8.06 6.89 0.09
CA LEU A 188 6.94 6.21 -0.53
C LEU A 188 6.89 4.70 -0.24
N LYS A 189 7.95 4.10 0.31
CA LYS A 189 7.93 2.72 0.81
C LYS A 189 6.98 2.57 2.00
N ASP A 190 7.05 3.48 2.97
CA ASP A 190 6.13 3.51 4.11
C ASP A 190 4.69 3.79 3.64
N VAL A 191 4.51 4.74 2.72
CA VAL A 191 3.19 5.03 2.14
C VAL A 191 2.60 3.81 1.45
N ALA A 192 3.40 3.06 0.69
CA ALA A 192 2.97 1.81 0.08
C ALA A 192 2.60 0.73 1.12
N GLY A 193 3.36 0.62 2.22
CA GLY A 193 3.02 -0.25 3.36
C GLY A 193 1.65 0.09 3.96
N LEU A 194 1.39 1.38 4.19
CA LEU A 194 0.10 1.83 4.70
C LEU A 194 -1.04 1.59 3.69
N PHE A 195 -0.80 1.78 2.39
CA PHE A 195 -1.77 1.48 1.33
C PHE A 195 -2.12 -0.01 1.27
N ARG A 196 -1.12 -0.89 1.38
CA ARG A 196 -1.39 -2.33 1.56
C ARG A 196 -2.24 -2.58 2.79
N SER A 197 -1.96 -1.89 3.90
CA SER A 197 -2.75 -2.04 5.12
C SER A 197 -4.21 -1.61 4.98
N PHE A 198 -4.50 -0.53 4.25
CA PHE A 198 -5.89 -0.17 3.92
C PHE A 198 -6.56 -1.24 3.06
N HIS A 199 -5.86 -1.75 2.04
CA HIS A 199 -6.37 -2.83 1.19
C HIS A 199 -6.72 -4.08 2.01
N TYR A 200 -5.81 -4.49 2.91
CA TYR A 200 -6.08 -5.58 3.86
C TYR A 200 -7.26 -5.29 4.77
N ALA A 201 -7.37 -4.10 5.33
CA ALA A 201 -8.46 -3.76 6.24
C ALA A 201 -9.82 -3.83 5.53
N ILE A 202 -9.89 -3.35 4.28
CA ILE A 202 -11.10 -3.44 3.44
C ILE A 202 -11.46 -4.91 3.19
N TYR A 203 -10.52 -5.71 2.68
CA TYR A 203 -10.80 -7.12 2.36
C TYR A 203 -11.08 -7.96 3.61
N SER A 204 -10.38 -7.68 4.72
CA SER A 204 -10.65 -8.32 6.01
C SER A 204 -12.07 -8.00 6.49
N SER A 205 -12.51 -6.75 6.35
CA SER A 205 -13.89 -6.36 6.67
C SER A 205 -14.89 -7.12 5.81
N ILE A 206 -14.62 -7.29 4.51
CA ILE A 206 -15.48 -8.04 3.59
C ILE A 206 -15.52 -9.52 3.97
N PHE A 207 -14.36 -10.14 4.20
CA PHE A 207 -14.29 -11.59 4.48
C PHE A 207 -14.84 -11.99 5.83
N ASN A 208 -14.59 -11.20 6.88
CA ASN A 208 -14.98 -11.56 8.24
C ASN A 208 -16.48 -11.32 8.51
N HIS A 209 -17.12 -10.44 7.72
CA HIS A 209 -18.51 -10.02 7.90
C HIS A 209 -19.35 -10.20 6.64
N PHE A 210 -18.92 -11.09 5.73
CA PHE A 210 -19.57 -11.30 4.44
C PHE A 210 -21.07 -11.58 4.59
N GLU A 211 -21.43 -12.39 5.58
CA GLU A 211 -22.82 -12.77 5.88
C GLU A 211 -23.67 -11.57 6.33
N ASP A 212 -23.09 -10.59 7.00
CA ASP A 212 -23.80 -9.40 7.51
C ASP A 212 -24.23 -8.46 6.36
N TYR A 213 -23.46 -8.44 5.28
CA TYR A 213 -23.69 -7.51 4.17
C TYR A 213 -24.77 -7.98 3.18
N GLU A 214 -25.08 -9.28 3.14
CA GLU A 214 -26.12 -9.88 2.28
C GLU A 214 -26.00 -9.52 0.78
N LEU A 215 -24.78 -9.28 0.31
CA LEU A 215 -24.48 -8.90 -1.08
C LEU A 215 -23.51 -9.90 -1.72
N PRO A 216 -23.52 -10.05 -3.05
CA PRO A 216 -22.54 -10.88 -3.74
C PRO A 216 -21.11 -10.42 -3.44
N GLN A 217 -20.21 -11.38 -3.21
CA GLN A 217 -18.81 -11.10 -2.87
C GLN A 217 -18.10 -10.25 -3.95
N GLU A 218 -18.43 -10.49 -5.21
CA GLU A 218 -17.90 -9.72 -6.34
C GLU A 218 -18.27 -8.23 -6.27
N GLU A 219 -19.50 -7.93 -5.86
CA GLU A 219 -19.97 -6.56 -5.70
C GLU A 219 -19.27 -5.86 -4.54
N LEU A 220 -19.13 -6.54 -3.40
CA LEU A 220 -18.39 -6.02 -2.24
C LEU A 220 -16.92 -5.76 -2.57
N PHE A 221 -16.29 -6.63 -3.36
CA PHE A 221 -14.92 -6.43 -3.82
C PHE A 221 -14.79 -5.24 -4.75
N LYS A 222 -15.71 -5.09 -5.70
CA LYS A 222 -15.75 -3.92 -6.59
C LYS A 222 -15.92 -2.63 -5.81
N ALA A 223 -16.84 -2.60 -4.85
CA ALA A 223 -17.02 -1.51 -3.91
C ALA A 223 -15.73 -1.24 -3.10
N GLY A 224 -15.09 -2.27 -2.57
CA GLY A 224 -13.82 -2.18 -1.87
C GLY A 224 -12.70 -1.54 -2.70
N GLU A 225 -12.55 -1.91 -3.98
CA GLU A 225 -11.54 -1.33 -4.87
C GLU A 225 -11.81 0.15 -5.21
N VAL A 226 -13.09 0.53 -5.33
CA VAL A 226 -13.49 1.94 -5.50
C VAL A 226 -13.19 2.73 -4.24
N LEU A 227 -13.60 2.24 -3.06
CA LEU A 227 -13.30 2.88 -1.78
C LEU A 227 -11.78 3.05 -1.58
N TYR A 228 -11.02 2.00 -1.87
CA TYR A 228 -9.57 2.00 -1.77
C TYR A 228 -8.93 3.09 -2.63
N SER A 229 -9.37 3.26 -3.88
CA SER A 229 -8.80 4.28 -4.77
C SER A 229 -9.07 5.71 -4.30
N TYR A 230 -10.22 5.97 -3.67
CA TYR A 230 -10.51 7.26 -3.04
C TYR A 230 -9.70 7.49 -1.75
N ILE A 231 -9.55 6.47 -0.90
CA ILE A 231 -8.73 6.56 0.32
C ILE A 231 -7.29 6.96 -0.03
N ILE A 232 -6.65 6.25 -0.97
CA ILE A 232 -5.27 6.57 -1.36
C ILE A 232 -5.18 7.95 -2.02
N GLY A 233 -6.20 8.37 -2.78
CA GLY A 233 -6.15 9.64 -3.49
C GLY A 233 -6.24 10.83 -2.55
N VAL A 234 -7.15 10.76 -1.57
CA VAL A 234 -7.26 11.76 -0.49
C VAL A 234 -6.00 11.79 0.36
N PHE A 235 -5.44 10.61 0.68
CA PHE A 235 -4.18 10.52 1.42
C PHE A 235 -3.04 11.21 0.66
N LEU A 236 -2.85 10.88 -0.62
CA LEU A 236 -1.78 11.46 -1.45
C LEU A 236 -1.92 12.96 -1.64
N GLY A 237 -3.16 13.48 -1.72
CA GLY A 237 -3.43 14.91 -1.82
C GLY A 237 -2.83 15.69 -0.64
N VAL A 238 -3.07 15.24 0.59
CA VAL A 238 -2.52 15.86 1.80
C VAL A 238 -1.02 15.58 1.95
N TYR A 239 -0.62 14.32 1.82
CA TYR A 239 0.76 13.89 2.02
C TYR A 239 1.73 14.64 1.09
N ILE A 240 1.46 14.65 -0.23
CA ILE A 240 2.36 15.30 -1.20
C ILE A 240 2.39 16.82 -1.00
N ARG A 241 1.27 17.43 -0.63
CA ARG A 241 1.21 18.88 -0.35
C ARG A 241 2.12 19.23 0.84
N LYS A 242 1.97 18.53 1.97
CA LYS A 242 2.76 18.78 3.18
C LYS A 242 4.26 18.52 2.96
N ILE A 243 4.61 17.45 2.24
CA ILE A 243 6.00 17.14 1.92
C ILE A 243 6.64 18.23 1.06
N LYS A 244 5.90 18.76 0.07
CA LYS A 244 6.37 19.87 -0.76
C LYS A 244 6.55 21.16 0.02
N GLU A 245 5.63 21.50 0.91
CA GLU A 245 5.74 22.68 1.79
C GLU A 245 7.02 22.62 2.65
N ALA A 246 7.46 21.42 3.02
CA ALA A 246 8.69 21.19 3.79
C ALA A 246 9.96 21.00 2.94
N ASN A 247 9.88 21.16 1.61
CA ASN A 247 11.00 21.01 0.67
C ASN A 247 11.68 19.62 0.65
N LEU A 248 11.04 18.55 1.15
CA LEU A 248 11.57 17.20 1.02
C LEU A 248 11.29 16.64 -0.39
N ASN A 249 12.34 16.21 -1.09
CA ASN A 249 12.23 15.90 -2.51
C ASN A 249 11.80 14.44 -2.75
N LEU A 250 10.54 14.24 -3.18
CA LEU A 250 10.01 12.93 -3.58
C LEU A 250 10.16 12.63 -5.09
N GLY A 251 10.84 13.50 -5.84
CA GLY A 251 10.92 13.40 -7.29
C GLY A 251 9.63 13.80 -8.01
N TYR A 252 9.62 13.60 -9.33
CA TYR A 252 8.50 13.98 -10.21
C TYR A 252 7.32 13.01 -10.14
N GLN A 253 6.19 13.36 -10.74
CA GLN A 253 4.97 12.54 -10.65
C GLN A 253 5.17 11.10 -11.16
N GLN A 254 5.85 10.92 -12.29
CA GLN A 254 6.14 9.59 -12.85
C GLN A 254 7.06 8.78 -11.93
N GLU A 255 8.06 9.43 -11.31
CA GLU A 255 8.94 8.82 -10.32
C GLU A 255 8.17 8.40 -9.06
N ARG A 256 7.24 9.22 -8.57
CA ARG A 256 6.41 8.85 -7.40
C ARG A 256 5.51 7.65 -7.70
N ILE A 257 4.88 7.63 -8.88
CA ILE A 257 4.09 6.48 -9.33
C ILE A 257 4.98 5.23 -9.42
N PHE A 258 6.19 5.37 -9.97
CA PHE A 258 7.17 4.28 -10.05
C PHE A 258 7.46 3.69 -8.67
N LEU A 259 7.87 4.54 -7.74
CA LEU A 259 8.26 4.12 -6.40
C LEU A 259 7.08 3.53 -5.61
N LEU A 260 5.87 4.05 -5.77
CA LEU A 260 4.67 3.50 -5.16
C LEU A 260 4.36 2.10 -5.71
N GLU A 261 4.32 1.92 -7.03
CA GLU A 261 4.08 0.60 -7.63
C GLU A 261 5.15 -0.42 -7.28
N TYR A 262 6.41 0.01 -7.32
CA TYR A 262 7.56 -0.82 -7.00
C TYR A 262 7.49 -1.28 -5.53
N SER A 263 7.20 -0.36 -4.60
CA SER A 263 7.10 -0.65 -3.17
C SER A 263 5.85 -1.47 -2.82
N LEU A 264 4.73 -1.23 -3.51
CA LEU A 264 3.51 -2.04 -3.35
C LEU A 264 3.75 -3.48 -3.82
N LEU A 265 4.44 -3.67 -4.93
CA LEU A 265 4.78 -5.00 -5.43
C LEU A 265 5.73 -5.73 -4.47
N GLU A 266 6.76 -5.03 -3.98
CA GLU A 266 7.64 -5.54 -2.92
C GLU A 266 6.83 -6.01 -1.71
N LYS A 267 5.99 -5.13 -1.16
CA LYS A 267 5.24 -5.43 0.07
C LYS A 267 4.24 -6.57 -0.14
N ALA A 268 3.55 -6.62 -1.29
CA ALA A 268 2.62 -7.70 -1.59
C ALA A 268 3.32 -9.07 -1.76
N VAL A 269 4.52 -9.09 -2.36
CA VAL A 269 5.36 -10.31 -2.44
C VAL A 269 5.84 -10.72 -1.05
N TYR A 270 6.27 -9.77 -0.21
CA TYR A 270 6.63 -10.04 1.18
C TYR A 270 5.48 -10.71 1.96
N GLU A 271 4.30 -10.10 1.94
CA GLU A 271 3.09 -10.56 2.65
C GLU A 271 2.65 -11.96 2.23
N LEU A 272 2.80 -12.32 0.94
CA LEU A 272 2.41 -13.63 0.44
C LEU A 272 3.06 -14.79 1.20
N GLY A 273 4.31 -14.62 1.63
CA GLY A 273 5.01 -15.63 2.42
C GLY A 273 4.43 -15.78 3.82
N TYR A 274 4.05 -14.68 4.45
CA TYR A 274 3.42 -14.69 5.77
C TYR A 274 2.04 -15.35 5.72
N GLU A 275 1.19 -14.95 4.76
CA GLU A 275 -0.17 -15.45 4.64
C GLU A 275 -0.21 -16.94 4.29
N LEU A 276 0.64 -17.42 3.37
CA LEU A 276 0.64 -18.85 3.01
C LEU A 276 1.08 -19.76 4.15
N ASN A 277 1.94 -19.28 5.05
CA ASN A 277 2.41 -20.05 6.20
C ASN A 277 1.44 -19.97 7.38
N SER A 278 0.74 -18.84 7.55
CA SER A 278 -0.07 -18.58 8.75
C SER A 278 -1.58 -18.69 8.51
N ARG A 279 -2.07 -18.19 7.37
CA ARG A 279 -3.50 -18.04 7.04
C ARG A 279 -3.74 -18.23 5.54
N PRO A 280 -3.65 -19.46 4.97
CA PRO A 280 -3.72 -19.67 3.52
C PRO A 280 -4.93 -19.04 2.81
N ARG A 281 -6.10 -18.99 3.48
CA ARG A 281 -7.31 -18.35 2.95
C ARG A 281 -7.13 -16.86 2.64
N TRP A 282 -6.22 -16.19 3.33
CA TRP A 282 -5.95 -14.75 3.19
C TRP A 282 -4.94 -14.45 2.07
N ALA A 283 -4.28 -15.47 1.49
CA ALA A 283 -3.34 -15.32 0.39
C ALA A 283 -3.97 -14.67 -0.86
N VAL A 284 -5.30 -14.72 -1.00
CA VAL A 284 -6.04 -14.00 -2.04
C VAL A 284 -5.77 -12.48 -2.01
N ILE A 285 -5.57 -11.87 -0.85
CA ILE A 285 -5.35 -10.42 -0.71
C ILE A 285 -4.01 -9.98 -1.33
N PRO A 286 -2.84 -10.56 -0.95
CA PRO A 286 -1.57 -10.22 -1.60
C PRO A 286 -1.53 -10.67 -3.05
N LEU A 287 -2.10 -11.83 -3.40
CA LEU A 287 -2.16 -12.28 -4.79
C LEU A 287 -2.97 -11.33 -5.69
N LYS A 288 -4.10 -10.80 -5.19
CA LYS A 288 -4.92 -9.83 -5.91
C LYS A 288 -4.17 -8.50 -6.08
N GLY A 289 -3.49 -8.03 -5.03
CA GLY A 289 -2.63 -6.84 -5.10
C GLY A 289 -1.54 -6.99 -6.17
N ILE A 290 -0.87 -8.14 -6.21
CA ILE A 290 0.15 -8.45 -7.21
C ILE A 290 -0.46 -8.51 -8.62
N SER A 291 -1.58 -9.21 -8.80
CA SER A 291 -2.29 -9.32 -10.08
C SER A 291 -2.69 -7.93 -10.61
N ASN A 292 -3.27 -7.08 -9.75
CA ASN A 292 -3.62 -5.70 -10.11
C ASN A 292 -2.38 -4.93 -10.61
N ILE A 293 -1.24 -4.99 -9.91
CA ILE A 293 -0.02 -4.25 -10.31
C ILE A 293 0.57 -4.79 -11.62
N ILE A 294 0.56 -6.12 -11.82
CA ILE A 294 1.15 -6.72 -13.03
C ILE A 294 0.29 -6.43 -14.27
N ASN A 295 -1.03 -6.46 -14.10
CA ASN A 295 -1.99 -6.31 -15.20
C ASN A 295 -2.27 -4.86 -15.56
N HIS A 296 -2.02 -3.91 -14.66
CA HIS A 296 -2.01 -2.50 -15.00
C HIS A 296 -0.63 -2.15 -15.60
N GLN A 297 -0.61 -1.62 -16.83
CA GLN A 297 0.60 -1.08 -17.47
C GLN A 297 0.55 0.45 -17.53
N PRO A 298 1.17 1.15 -16.57
CA PRO A 298 1.33 2.61 -16.66
C PRO A 298 2.64 3.05 -17.34
N TRP A 299 3.60 2.13 -17.56
CA TRP A 299 4.94 2.43 -18.09
C TRP A 299 5.01 2.59 -19.61
N GLN A 300 3.87 2.69 -20.29
CA GLN A 300 3.77 2.93 -21.72
C GLN A 300 2.88 4.16 -21.98
N LYS A 301 3.40 5.34 -21.65
CA LYS A 301 3.19 6.55 -22.44
C LYS A 301 4.46 7.38 -22.43
#